data_AF-A0ABD1W578-F1
#
_entry.id   AF-A0ABD1W578-F1
#
_cell.length_a   1.000
_cell.length_b   1.000
_cell.length_c   1.000
_cell.angle_alpha   90.00
_cell.angle_beta   90.00
_cell.angle_gamma   90.00
#
_symmetry.space_group_name_H-M   'P 1'
#
loop_
_entity.id
_entity.type
_entity.pdbx_description
1 polymer ?
#
loop_
_entity_poly.entity_id
_entity_poly.type
_entity_poly.pdbx_seq_one_letter_code
_entity_poly.pdbx_strand_id
1 'polypeptide(L)'
;MEGNRLTSAAIIGQDGTVWAQSENFPQFKPEEIEAIMEDFNEPGKLAPTGLYLGGTKYMVIQGEPGAVIRGKKGPGGITVKKTNQALLIGIYDEPMTPGQCNMVVERLGDYLIDQGL
;
A
#
# COMPACT_ATOMS: atom_id res chain seq x y z
N MET A 1 -0.94 -22.25 -6.25
CA MET A 1 -0.94 -21.04 -5.42
C MET A 1 -0.31 -21.41 -4.09
N GLU A 2 0.91 -20.98 -3.82
CA GLU A 2 1.50 -21.16 -2.49
C GLU A 2 0.68 -20.38 -1.46
N GLY A 3 0.34 -21.02 -0.33
CA GLY A 3 -0.63 -20.56 0.67
C GLY A 3 -0.20 -19.38 1.54
N ASN A 4 0.64 -18.48 1.03
CA ASN A 4 1.09 -17.30 1.75
C ASN A 4 -0.03 -16.27 1.82
N ARG A 5 -0.05 -15.51 2.92
CA ARG A 5 -1.02 -14.43 3.18
C ARG A 5 -0.25 -13.16 3.50
N LEU A 6 -0.88 -12.01 3.22
CA LEU A 6 -0.39 -10.72 3.70
C LEU A 6 -0.32 -10.76 5.24
N THR A 7 0.70 -10.12 5.79
CA THR A 7 0.86 -9.93 7.25
C THR A 7 -0.27 -9.06 7.79
N SER A 8 -0.62 -8.01 7.06
CA SER A 8 -1.80 -7.19 7.31
C SER A 8 -2.21 -6.44 6.05
N ALA A 9 -3.47 -6.00 6.00
CA ALA A 9 -4.01 -5.25 4.87
C ALA A 9 -5.12 -4.30 5.30
N ALA A 10 -5.35 -3.25 4.50
CA ALA A 10 -6.47 -2.33 4.69
C ALA A 10 -6.98 -1.72 3.38
N ILE A 11 -8.24 -1.28 3.43
CA ILE A 11 -8.89 -0.41 2.46
C ILE A 11 -9.11 0.93 3.19
N ILE A 12 -8.42 1.97 2.72
CA ILE A 12 -8.44 3.30 3.33
C ILE A 12 -8.98 4.27 2.28
N GLY A 13 -9.99 5.07 2.60
CA GLY A 13 -10.41 6.17 1.75
C GLY A 13 -9.24 7.12 1.47
N GLN A 14 -9.25 7.80 0.32
CA GLN A 14 -8.18 8.76 -0.01
C GLN A 14 -8.09 9.94 0.98
N ASP A 15 -9.11 10.14 1.81
CA ASP A 15 -9.17 11.09 2.93
C ASP A 15 -8.57 10.56 4.24
N GLY A 16 -8.08 9.31 4.25
CA GLY A 16 -7.55 8.64 5.45
C GLY A 16 -8.58 7.87 6.26
N THR A 17 -9.86 7.87 5.87
CA THR A 17 -10.91 7.13 6.58
C THR A 17 -10.71 5.62 6.41
N VAL A 18 -10.67 4.86 7.51
CA VAL A 18 -10.57 3.39 7.45
C VAL A 18 -11.91 2.81 7.00
N TRP A 19 -11.95 2.17 5.82
CA TRP A 19 -13.15 1.45 5.35
C TRP A 19 -13.16 0.01 5.86
N ALA A 20 -12.00 -0.64 5.82
CA ALA A 20 -11.78 -1.97 6.39
C ALA A 20 -10.30 -2.19 6.68
N GLN A 21 -9.97 -2.96 7.70
CA GLN A 21 -8.59 -3.36 7.99
C GLN A 21 -8.54 -4.74 8.65
N SER A 22 -7.45 -5.46 8.43
CA SER A 22 -7.15 -6.69 9.20
C SER A 22 -6.84 -6.35 10.65
N GLU A 23 -7.01 -7.32 11.56
CA GLU A 23 -6.79 -7.17 13.01
C GLU A 23 -5.41 -6.58 13.37
N ASN A 24 -4.35 -6.99 12.65
CA ASN A 24 -2.98 -6.55 12.90
C ASN A 24 -2.52 -5.41 11.98
N PHE A 25 -3.43 -4.68 11.35
CA PHE A 25 -3.05 -3.51 10.55
C PHE A 25 -2.55 -2.40 11.49
N PRO A 26 -1.37 -1.80 11.22
CA PRO A 26 -0.79 -0.83 12.14
C PRO A 26 -1.67 0.43 12.22
N GLN A 27 -1.77 0.98 13.42
CA GLN A 27 -2.33 2.33 13.60
C GLN A 27 -1.39 3.32 12.91
N PHE A 28 -1.93 4.14 12.03
CA PHE A 28 -1.18 5.13 11.26
C PHE A 28 -1.62 6.53 11.63
N LYS A 29 -0.81 7.52 11.26
CA LYS A 29 -1.16 8.93 11.42
C LYS A 29 -1.74 9.49 10.13
N PRO A 30 -2.65 10.50 10.19
CA PRO A 30 -3.21 11.11 8.98
C PRO A 30 -2.14 11.59 7.99
N GLU A 31 -1.04 12.16 8.49
CA GLU A 31 0.05 12.70 7.66
C GLU A 31 0.76 11.60 6.84
N GLU A 32 0.72 10.35 7.29
CA GLU A 32 1.27 9.21 6.54
C GLU A 32 0.42 8.90 5.29
N ILE A 33 -0.91 9.02 5.39
CA ILE A 33 -1.82 8.83 4.25
C ILE A 33 -1.75 10.03 3.31
N GLU A 34 -1.69 11.25 3.85
CA GLU A 34 -1.50 12.47 3.05
C GLU A 34 -0.22 12.39 2.21
N ALA A 35 0.90 11.95 2.80
CA ALA A 35 2.16 11.80 2.08
C ALA A 35 2.10 10.72 0.97
N ILE A 36 1.38 9.62 1.20
CA ILE A 36 1.09 8.61 0.18
C ILE A 36 0.26 9.21 -0.97
N MET A 37 -0.78 9.98 -0.65
CA MET A 37 -1.61 10.65 -1.65
C MET A 37 -0.83 11.70 -2.45
N GLU A 38 0.06 12.45 -1.80
CA GLU A 38 0.96 13.39 -2.47
C GLU A 38 1.88 12.70 -3.47
N ASP A 39 2.43 11.53 -3.16
CA ASP A 39 3.28 10.78 -4.10
C ASP A 39 2.49 10.24 -5.29
N PHE A 40 1.21 9.87 -5.10
CA PHE A 40 0.35 9.55 -6.24
C PHE A 40 0.06 10.76 -7.14
N ASN A 41 -0.05 11.96 -6.57
CA ASN A 41 -0.31 13.18 -7.33
C ASN A 41 0.98 13.73 -7.98
N GLU A 42 2.11 13.60 -7.31
CA GLU A 42 3.45 14.04 -7.72
C GLU A 42 4.46 12.90 -7.51
N PRO A 43 4.57 11.96 -8.48
CA PRO A 43 5.41 10.77 -8.36
C PRO A 43 6.86 11.06 -7.97
N GLY A 44 7.34 10.41 -6.90
CA GLY A 44 8.72 10.49 -6.44
C GLY A 44 8.93 11.35 -5.20
N LYS A 45 7.88 12.00 -4.66
CA LYS A 45 7.96 12.77 -3.40
C LYS A 45 8.38 11.93 -2.19
N LEU A 46 7.98 10.67 -2.13
CA LEU A 46 8.38 9.78 -1.03
C LEU A 46 9.77 9.18 -1.20
N ALA A 47 10.37 9.22 -2.40
CA ALA A 47 11.67 8.58 -2.63
C ALA A 47 12.81 9.13 -1.75
N PRO A 48 12.93 10.46 -1.52
CA PRO A 48 13.98 11.01 -0.65
C PRO A 48 13.75 10.75 0.85
N THR A 49 12.50 10.72 1.30
CA THR A 49 12.14 10.68 2.72
C THR A 49 11.81 9.27 3.22
N GLY A 50 11.34 8.40 2.33
CA GLY A 50 10.80 7.07 2.58
C GLY A 50 9.29 7.08 2.78
N LEU A 51 8.63 5.96 2.47
CA LEU A 51 7.22 5.75 2.78
C LEU A 51 7.11 5.39 4.27
N TYR A 52 6.26 6.09 5.00
CA TYR A 52 5.94 5.77 6.40
C TYR A 52 4.52 5.22 6.50
N LEU A 53 4.35 4.18 7.31
CA LEU A 53 3.05 3.69 7.73
C LEU A 53 3.14 3.10 9.14
N GLY A 54 2.36 3.63 10.07
CA GLY A 54 2.39 3.23 11.47
C GLY A 54 3.76 3.40 12.12
N GLY A 55 4.46 4.49 11.78
CA GLY A 55 5.81 4.77 12.23
C GLY A 55 6.89 3.88 11.62
N THR A 56 6.53 2.89 10.79
CA THR A 56 7.51 2.07 10.07
C THR A 56 7.93 2.74 8.78
N LYS A 57 9.23 2.97 8.62
CA LYS A 57 9.84 3.44 7.37
C LYS A 57 10.08 2.28 6.39
N TYR A 58 9.64 2.47 5.15
CA TYR A 58 9.93 1.63 4.00
C TYR A 58 10.76 2.42 2.97
N MET A 59 11.77 1.78 2.41
CA MET A 59 12.50 2.32 1.26
C MET A 59 11.60 2.22 0.03
N VAL A 60 11.32 3.34 -0.63
CA VAL A 60 10.55 3.35 -1.87
C VAL A 60 11.32 2.63 -2.97
N ILE A 61 10.65 1.71 -3.67
CA ILE A 61 11.18 0.99 -4.82
C ILE A 61 10.29 1.24 -6.04
N GLN A 62 10.64 0.67 -7.20
CA GLN A 62 9.92 0.89 -8.44
C GLN A 62 8.42 0.51 -8.33
N GLY A 63 7.57 1.53 -8.38
CA GLY A 63 6.11 1.44 -8.49
C GLY A 63 5.62 1.71 -9.91
N GLU A 64 4.36 2.14 -10.01
CA GLU A 64 3.73 2.64 -11.23
C GLU A 64 3.24 4.07 -10.98
N PRO A 65 3.76 5.07 -11.70
CA PRO A 65 3.42 6.48 -11.47
C PRO A 65 1.90 6.72 -11.44
N GLY A 66 1.40 7.29 -10.35
CA GLY A 66 -0.02 7.59 -10.16
C GLY A 66 -0.93 6.39 -9.84
N ALA A 67 -0.42 5.15 -9.88
CA ALA A 67 -1.23 3.94 -9.71
C ALA A 67 -0.76 3.04 -8.55
N VAL A 68 0.56 2.78 -8.44
CA VAL A 68 1.10 1.86 -7.43
C VAL A 68 2.35 2.43 -6.78
N ILE A 69 2.38 2.43 -5.45
CA ILE A 69 3.59 2.70 -4.67
C ILE A 69 4.04 1.40 -4.02
N ARG A 70 5.33 1.12 -4.08
CA ARG A 70 5.93 -0.08 -3.50
C ARG A 70 7.06 0.32 -2.55
N GLY A 71 7.11 -0.32 -1.39
CA GLY A 71 8.12 -0.08 -0.37
C GLY A 71 8.73 -1.38 0.13
N LYS A 72 10.02 -1.35 0.49
CA LYS A 72 10.76 -2.49 1.03
C LYS A 72 11.29 -2.18 2.43
N LYS A 73 11.24 -3.17 3.33
CA LYS A 73 11.87 -3.15 4.65
C LYS A 73 12.46 -4.53 4.96
N GLY A 74 13.77 -4.68 4.77
CA GLY A 74 14.43 -5.97 4.95
C GLY A 74 13.82 -7.03 4.02
N PRO A 75 13.39 -8.20 4.55
CA PRO A 75 12.72 -9.24 3.77
C PRO A 75 11.27 -8.91 3.40
N GLY A 76 10.60 -8.10 4.22
CA GLY A 76 9.22 -7.66 4.01
C GLY A 76 9.08 -6.38 3.20
N GLY A 77 7.84 -5.91 3.11
CA GLY A 77 7.51 -4.70 2.37
C GLY A 77 6.02 -4.37 2.36
N ILE A 78 5.69 -3.43 1.49
CA ILE A 78 4.35 -2.85 1.37
C ILE A 78 4.05 -2.55 -0.10
N THR A 79 2.82 -2.83 -0.51
CA THR A 79 2.25 -2.39 -1.78
C THR A 79 1.04 -1.52 -1.48
N VAL A 80 0.97 -0.35 -2.12
CA VAL A 80 -0.18 0.56 -2.06
C VAL A 80 -0.70 0.75 -3.48
N LYS A 81 -1.95 0.38 -3.73
CA LYS A 81 -2.66 0.58 -5.00
C LYS A 81 -3.72 1.67 -4.81
N LYS A 82 -3.66 2.72 -5.64
CA LYS A 82 -4.70 3.76 -5.69
C LYS A 82 -5.86 3.29 -6.56
N THR A 83 -7.08 3.49 -6.08
CA THR A 83 -8.34 3.35 -6.85
C THR A 83 -8.95 4.72 -7.09
N ASN A 84 -10.18 4.81 -7.61
CA ASN A 84 -10.82 6.11 -7.81
C ASN A 84 -11.13 6.82 -6.48
N GLN A 85 -11.42 6.06 -5.42
CA GLN A 85 -11.90 6.60 -4.14
C GLN A 85 -11.11 6.10 -2.92
N ALA A 86 -10.28 5.07 -3.06
CA ALA A 86 -9.58 4.42 -1.95
C ALA A 86 -8.12 4.09 -2.27
N LEU A 87 -7.45 3.60 -1.23
CA LEU A 87 -6.10 3.05 -1.19
C LEU A 87 -6.18 1.63 -0.66
N LEU A 88 -5.66 0.68 -1.43
CA LEU A 88 -5.48 -0.70 -1.02
C LEU A 88 -4.05 -0.89 -0.57
N ILE A 89 -3.89 -1.22 0.70
CA ILE A 89 -2.59 -1.37 1.34
C ILE A 89 -2.41 -2.82 1.73
N GLY A 90 -1.35 -3.46 1.25
CA GLY A 90 -0.91 -4.78 1.69
C GLY A 90 0.49 -4.73 2.25
N ILE A 91 0.67 -5.27 3.45
CA ILE A 91 1.97 -5.43 4.11
C ILE A 91 2.31 -6.92 4.10
N TYR A 92 3.53 -7.26 3.73
CA TYR A 92 4.00 -8.63 3.68
C TYR A 92 5.34 -8.78 4.42
N ASP A 93 5.59 -10.00 4.86
CA ASP A 93 6.88 -10.46 5.37
C ASP A 93 7.19 -11.84 4.79
N GLU A 94 8.41 -12.33 5.00
CA GLU A 94 8.77 -13.70 4.61
C GLU A 94 7.82 -14.74 5.25
N PRO A 95 7.45 -15.81 4.51
CA PRO A 95 7.98 -16.25 3.21
C PRO A 95 7.26 -15.64 2.00
N MET A 96 6.37 -14.66 2.18
CA MET A 96 5.67 -14.03 1.07
C MET A 96 6.62 -13.17 0.25
N THR A 97 6.60 -13.33 -1.07
CA THR A 97 7.45 -12.54 -1.96
C THR A 97 6.80 -11.19 -2.31
N PRO A 98 7.59 -10.17 -2.70
CA PRO A 98 7.04 -8.90 -3.18
C PRO A 98 6.05 -9.07 -4.33
N GLY A 99 6.33 -9.99 -5.26
CA GLY A 99 5.45 -10.28 -6.41
C GLY A 99 4.11 -10.89 -6.01
N GLN A 100 4.08 -11.72 -4.96
CA GLN A 100 2.83 -12.23 -4.40
C GLN A 100 2.00 -11.10 -3.77
N CYS A 101 2.63 -10.18 -3.05
CA CYS A 101 1.92 -9.03 -2.45
C CYS A 101 1.32 -8.13 -3.52
N ASN A 102 2.12 -7.75 -4.53
CA ASN A 102 1.69 -6.97 -5.68
C ASN A 102 0.46 -7.59 -6.35
N MET A 103 0.53 -8.89 -6.64
CA MET A 103 -0.57 -9.59 -7.32
C MET A 103 -1.89 -9.52 -6.56
N VAL A 104 -1.88 -9.65 -5.22
CA VAL A 104 -3.09 -9.60 -4.41
C VAL A 104 -3.65 -8.18 -4.34
N VAL A 105 -2.80 -7.20 -4.02
CA VAL A 105 -3.20 -5.80 -3.81
C VAL A 105 -3.65 -5.15 -5.12
N GLU A 106 -2.90 -5.34 -6.21
CA GLU A 106 -3.17 -4.71 -7.50
C GLU A 106 -4.40 -5.29 -8.16
N ARG A 107 -4.59 -6.63 -8.15
CA ARG A 107 -5.80 -7.25 -8.71
C ARG A 107 -7.07 -6.81 -8.01
N LEU A 108 -7.05 -6.67 -6.68
CA LEU A 108 -8.21 -6.19 -5.96
C LEU A 108 -8.47 -4.71 -6.29
N GLY A 109 -7.43 -3.90 -6.44
CA GLY A 109 -7.59 -2.49 -6.81
C GLY A 109 -8.11 -2.30 -8.22
N ASP A 110 -7.62 -3.08 -9.19
CA ASP A 110 -8.14 -3.08 -10.56
C ASP A 110 -9.63 -3.47 -10.57
N TYR A 111 -10.02 -4.49 -9.80
CA TYR A 111 -11.43 -4.86 -9.64
C TYR A 111 -12.27 -3.71 -9.05
N LEU A 112 -11.79 -3.02 -8.01
CA LEU A 112 -12.52 -1.89 -7.43
C LEU A 112 -12.66 -0.73 -8.43
N ILE A 113 -11.60 -0.43 -9.19
CA ILE A 113 -11.63 0.57 -10.27
C ILE A 113 -12.69 0.21 -11.32
N ASP A 114 -12.74 -1.05 -11.74
CA ASP A 114 -13.73 -1.55 -12.70
C ASP A 114 -15.17 -1.44 -12.16
N GLN A 115 -15.36 -1.50 -10.83
CA GLN A 115 -16.64 -1.27 -10.17
C GLN A 115 -16.94 0.22 -9.92
N GLY A 116 -16.07 1.14 -10.31
CA GLY A 116 -16.24 2.59 -10.12
C GLY A 116 -15.81 3.11 -8.74
N LEU A 117 -15.07 2.30 -7.98
CA LEU A 117 -14.50 2.64 -6.67
C LEU A 117 -13.01 3.00 -6.75
#